data_AF-A0A1Q5XGL6-F1
#
_entry.id   AF-A0A1Q5XGL6-F1
#
_cell.length_a   1.000
_cell.length_b   1.000
_cell.length_c   1.000
_cell.angle_alpha   90.00
_cell.angle_beta   90.00
_cell.angle_gamma   90.00
#
_symmetry.space_group_name_H-M   'P 1'
#
loop_
_entity.id
_entity.type
_entity.pdbx_description
1 polymer ?
#
loop_
_entity_poly.entity_id
_entity_poly.type
_entity_poly.pdbx_seq_one_letter_code
_entity_poly.pdbx_strand_id
1 'polypeptide(L)'
;MRRGFWLRKIPWFGALLLISLSAMFVSGISEGSSVALKPGTVYTRDSAGEQVIAYNAGHSYSLDKDGHVIISYSNGKSKVKAPLTLIPGYREDSGMSEHETGFFISIDKTAITYGGSRGTPVQVLISNNQGKTWNTYPVTKELIGTTKNIGFISKNEGWIVLSRFNGMGSENHYIYKTKDGGKSWSEVKGNANTVYARVLTGAGFANDKIGFLGFRYETDFQPAICWTQDGGKSWTKLHIKLPDGFADYSLTPLSPVFDGATGQFPIQLSKDGAGNVVGTVYLTSHNYGKTWKYNKVVFR
;
A
#
# COMPACT_ATOMS: atom_id res chain seq x y z
N MET A 1 -72.30 38.81 44.61
CA MET A 1 -71.10 38.27 45.30
C MET A 1 -70.61 37.03 44.56
N ARG A 2 -69.33 37.08 44.13
CA ARG A 2 -68.42 35.98 43.77
C ARG A 2 -68.85 34.85 42.79
N ARG A 3 -68.03 34.82 41.73
CA ARG A 3 -67.45 33.68 40.98
C ARG A 3 -68.28 33.07 39.85
N GLY A 4 -67.77 33.30 38.64
CA GLY A 4 -68.29 32.75 37.39
C GLY A 4 -67.84 31.33 37.09
N PHE A 5 -68.34 30.84 35.96
CA PHE A 5 -67.78 29.69 35.25
C PHE A 5 -68.09 29.86 33.76
N TRP A 6 -67.06 29.69 32.93
CA TRP A 6 -67.13 29.75 31.48
C TRP A 6 -67.76 28.46 30.92
N LEU A 7 -68.65 28.63 29.94
CA LEU A 7 -69.29 27.55 29.18
C LEU A 7 -68.27 26.87 28.24
N ARG A 8 -67.95 25.60 28.52
CA ARG A 8 -67.26 24.70 27.58
C ARG A 8 -68.26 24.20 26.54
N LYS A 9 -68.01 24.47 25.26
CA LYS A 9 -68.63 23.77 24.12
C LYS A 9 -67.73 22.61 23.71
N ILE A 10 -68.33 21.42 23.59
CA ILE A 10 -67.79 20.24 22.90
C ILE A 10 -68.22 20.36 21.43
N PRO A 11 -67.36 20.01 20.46
CA PRO A 11 -67.81 19.01 19.50
C PRO A 11 -66.71 18.02 19.03
N TRP A 12 -67.16 16.77 18.89
CA TRP A 12 -66.87 15.78 17.85
C TRP A 12 -65.43 15.48 17.40
N PHE A 13 -65.03 14.23 17.65
CA PHE A 13 -63.91 13.53 17.02
C PHE A 13 -64.26 13.14 15.57
N GLY A 14 -63.63 13.81 14.60
CA GLY A 14 -63.42 13.26 13.26
C GLY A 14 -62.09 12.51 13.23
N ALA A 15 -62.11 11.22 12.95
CA ALA A 15 -60.91 10.42 12.75
C ALA A 15 -60.28 10.78 11.40
N LEU A 16 -59.09 11.39 11.44
CA LEU A 16 -58.22 11.61 10.28
C LEU A 16 -57.06 10.62 10.37
N LEU A 17 -57.03 9.69 9.42
CA LEU A 17 -55.95 8.73 9.22
C LEU A 17 -54.73 9.50 8.68
N LEU A 18 -53.77 9.83 9.55
CA LEU A 18 -52.48 10.37 9.14
C LEU A 18 -51.55 9.22 8.78
N ILE A 19 -51.42 8.92 7.48
CA ILE A 19 -50.34 8.10 6.97
C ILE A 19 -49.08 8.97 7.04
N SER A 20 -48.23 8.73 8.04
CA SER A 20 -46.89 9.32 8.09
C SER A 20 -46.04 8.66 7.01
N LEU A 21 -45.88 9.35 5.87
CA LEU A 21 -44.83 9.02 4.90
C LEU A 21 -43.49 9.45 5.51
N SER A 22 -42.82 8.54 6.20
CA SER A 22 -41.41 8.70 6.55
C SER A 22 -40.59 8.63 5.26
N ALA A 23 -40.28 9.80 4.70
CA ALA A 23 -39.30 9.92 3.63
C ALA A 23 -37.92 9.52 4.18
N MET A 24 -37.54 8.26 3.99
CA MET A 24 -36.15 7.86 4.09
C MET A 24 -35.40 8.53 2.95
N PHE A 25 -34.63 9.57 3.26
CA PHE A 25 -33.54 10.00 2.40
C PHE A 25 -32.51 8.86 2.37
N VAL A 26 -32.65 7.97 1.39
CA VAL A 26 -31.52 7.19 0.92
C VAL A 26 -30.62 8.20 0.25
N SER A 27 -29.63 8.72 0.97
CA SER A 27 -28.49 9.33 0.34
C SER A 27 -27.86 8.22 -0.49
N GLY A 28 -28.12 8.27 -1.80
CA GLY A 28 -27.34 7.52 -2.77
C GLY A 28 -25.89 7.96 -2.59
N ILE A 29 -25.13 7.19 -1.82
CA ILE A 29 -23.70 7.14 -2.01
C ILE A 29 -23.58 6.67 -3.45
N SER A 30 -23.28 7.59 -4.36
CA SER A 30 -22.68 7.17 -5.62
C SER A 30 -21.41 6.44 -5.18
N GLU A 31 -21.44 5.10 -5.22
CA GLU A 31 -20.22 4.32 -5.33
C GLU A 31 -19.55 4.87 -6.59
N GLY A 32 -18.69 5.86 -6.39
CA GLY A 32 -17.88 6.40 -7.46
C GLY A 32 -17.07 5.23 -7.94
N SER A 33 -17.48 4.65 -9.07
CA SER A 33 -16.82 3.52 -9.69
C SER A 33 -15.33 3.83 -9.71
N SER A 34 -14.58 3.18 -8.84
CA SER A 34 -13.17 3.48 -8.69
C SER A 34 -12.53 2.98 -9.97
N VAL A 35 -12.18 3.90 -10.87
CA VAL A 35 -11.65 3.53 -12.17
C VAL A 35 -10.37 2.73 -11.91
N ALA A 36 -10.40 1.46 -12.32
CA ALA A 36 -9.28 0.55 -12.15
C ALA A 36 -8.02 1.16 -12.77
N LEU A 37 -6.91 1.07 -12.05
CA LEU A 37 -5.61 1.47 -12.56
C LEU A 37 -4.97 0.30 -13.28
N LYS A 38 -4.23 0.58 -14.36
CA LYS A 38 -3.27 -0.41 -14.85
C LYS A 38 -2.21 -0.66 -13.77
N PRO A 39 -1.79 -1.92 -13.56
CA PRO A 39 -0.69 -2.24 -12.66
C PRO A 39 0.54 -1.40 -12.99
N GLY A 40 1.12 -0.77 -11.97
CA GLY A 40 2.38 -0.04 -12.11
C GLY A 40 3.59 -0.95 -11.97
N THR A 41 4.78 -0.44 -12.30
CA THR A 41 6.02 -1.10 -11.88
C THR A 41 6.11 -1.03 -10.36
N VAL A 42 6.31 -2.18 -9.73
CA VAL A 42 6.37 -2.32 -8.27
C VAL A 42 7.82 -2.52 -7.86
N TYR A 43 8.34 -1.55 -7.14
CA TYR A 43 9.65 -1.59 -6.50
C TYR A 43 9.50 -2.11 -5.08
N THR A 44 10.48 -2.87 -4.63
CA THR A 44 10.51 -3.54 -3.34
C THR A 44 11.96 -3.66 -2.89
N ARG A 45 12.24 -4.38 -1.81
CA ARG A 45 13.60 -4.75 -1.45
C ARG A 45 13.78 -6.24 -1.32
N ASP A 46 15.00 -6.67 -1.63
CA ASP A 46 15.42 -8.00 -1.28
C ASP A 46 15.87 -8.09 0.19
N SER A 47 16.32 -9.27 0.59
CA SER A 47 16.84 -9.57 1.92
C SER A 47 18.13 -8.83 2.29
N ALA A 48 18.88 -8.32 1.33
CA ALA A 48 20.07 -7.49 1.57
C ALA A 48 19.71 -6.01 1.76
N GLY A 49 18.45 -5.62 1.52
CA GLY A 49 18.00 -4.23 1.56
C GLY A 49 18.17 -3.50 0.24
N GLU A 50 18.62 -4.19 -0.81
CA GLU A 50 18.78 -3.63 -2.14
C GLU A 50 17.43 -3.48 -2.82
N GLN A 51 17.27 -2.40 -3.59
CA GLN A 51 16.03 -2.18 -4.31
C GLN A 51 15.95 -3.10 -5.53
N VAL A 52 14.84 -3.83 -5.63
CA VAL A 52 14.58 -4.76 -6.75
C VAL A 52 13.19 -4.55 -7.31
N ILE A 53 12.96 -5.02 -8.54
CA ILE A 53 11.66 -4.94 -9.20
C ILE A 53 10.89 -6.23 -8.93
N ALA A 54 9.78 -6.14 -8.19
CA ALA A 54 8.88 -7.27 -7.98
C ALA A 54 8.01 -7.56 -9.21
N TYR A 55 7.62 -6.51 -9.92
CA TYR A 55 6.83 -6.58 -11.15
C TYR A 55 7.18 -5.42 -12.07
N ASN A 56 7.49 -5.72 -13.34
CA ASN A 56 7.84 -4.74 -14.35
C ASN A 56 6.66 -4.46 -15.28
N ALA A 57 6.05 -3.28 -15.16
CA ALA A 57 4.96 -2.84 -16.04
C ALA A 57 5.45 -2.09 -17.30
N GLY A 58 6.77 -2.11 -17.57
CA GLY A 58 7.39 -1.32 -18.62
C GLY A 58 7.58 0.15 -18.26
N HIS A 59 7.63 0.45 -16.96
CA HIS A 59 7.88 1.80 -16.43
C HIS A 59 9.06 1.75 -15.47
N SER A 60 9.85 2.81 -15.43
CA SER A 60 10.99 2.87 -14.54
C SER A 60 11.31 4.27 -14.07
N TYR A 61 12.17 4.36 -13.06
CA TYR A 61 12.86 5.60 -12.72
C TYR A 61 14.38 5.41 -12.82
N SER A 62 15.09 6.53 -12.87
CA SER A 62 16.54 6.61 -12.72
C SER A 62 16.90 7.96 -12.08
N LEU A 63 18.09 8.08 -11.52
CA LEU A 63 18.67 9.36 -11.11
C LEU A 63 19.71 9.82 -12.13
N ASP A 64 19.72 11.11 -12.45
CA ASP A 64 20.86 11.69 -13.16
C ASP A 64 22.03 12.00 -12.20
N LYS A 65 23.15 12.50 -12.74
CA LYS A 65 24.36 12.80 -11.97
C LYS A 65 24.15 13.79 -10.81
N ASP A 66 23.10 14.61 -10.90
CA ASP A 66 22.77 15.63 -9.91
C ASP A 66 21.65 15.14 -8.97
N GLY A 67 21.26 13.86 -9.08
CA GLY A 67 20.24 13.22 -8.26
C GLY A 67 18.81 13.51 -8.70
N HIS A 68 18.59 14.14 -9.85
CA HIS A 68 17.25 14.43 -10.31
C HIS A 68 16.52 13.16 -10.74
N VAL A 69 15.28 13.01 -10.27
CA VAL A 69 14.46 11.85 -10.60
C VAL A 69 13.92 11.95 -12.02
N ILE A 70 14.31 10.99 -12.86
CA ILE A 70 13.82 10.83 -14.23
C ILE A 70 12.88 9.64 -14.27
N ILE A 71 11.63 9.86 -14.70
CA ILE A 71 10.63 8.82 -14.89
C ILE A 71 10.57 8.45 -16.37
N SER A 72 10.58 7.15 -16.66
CA SER A 72 10.49 6.56 -17.99
C SER A 72 9.19 5.76 -18.09
N TYR A 73 8.34 6.09 -19.06
CA TYR A 73 7.09 5.37 -19.32
C TYR A 73 7.16 4.55 -20.60
N SER A 74 6.32 3.53 -20.67
CA SER A 74 6.06 2.71 -21.85
C SER A 74 7.33 2.21 -22.54
N ASN A 75 8.23 1.59 -21.76
CA ASN A 75 9.53 1.06 -22.19
C ASN A 75 10.44 2.13 -22.81
N GLY A 76 10.50 3.31 -22.18
CA GLY A 76 11.39 4.39 -22.63
C GLY A 76 10.84 5.28 -23.74
N LYS A 77 9.61 5.05 -24.20
CA LYS A 77 8.97 5.89 -25.24
C LYS A 77 8.82 7.35 -24.83
N SER A 78 8.69 7.63 -23.54
CA SER A 78 8.66 8.99 -23.01
C SER A 78 9.38 9.06 -21.68
N LYS A 79 10.18 10.11 -21.49
CA LYS A 79 10.86 10.42 -20.23
C LYS A 79 10.47 11.81 -19.75
N VAL A 80 10.34 11.97 -18.44
CA VAL A 80 10.04 13.24 -17.79
C VAL A 80 10.88 13.39 -16.53
N LYS A 81 11.32 14.61 -16.25
CA LYS A 81 11.98 14.96 -14.99
C LYS A 81 10.91 15.28 -13.94
N ALA A 82 10.87 14.53 -12.86
CA ALA A 82 10.03 14.87 -11.72
C ALA A 82 10.67 16.04 -10.96
N PRO A 83 9.88 16.92 -10.32
CA PRO A 83 10.40 18.01 -9.48
C PRO A 83 10.86 17.47 -8.11
N LEU A 84 11.78 16.50 -8.13
CA LEU A 84 12.36 15.85 -6.96
C LEU A 84 13.83 15.54 -7.23
N THR A 85 14.67 15.86 -6.27
CA THR A 85 16.09 15.50 -6.24
C THR A 85 16.30 14.56 -5.06
N LEU A 86 16.89 13.41 -5.32
CA LEU A 86 17.26 12.41 -4.34
C LEU A 86 18.78 12.31 -4.25
N ILE A 87 19.26 11.70 -3.16
CA ILE A 87 20.67 11.39 -2.99
C ILE A 87 20.92 10.03 -3.65
N PRO A 88 21.82 9.93 -4.65
CA PRO A 88 22.20 8.65 -5.25
C PRO A 88 22.87 7.71 -4.25
N GLY A 89 22.58 6.42 -4.36
CA GLY A 89 23.11 5.37 -3.50
C GLY A 89 22.52 5.37 -2.08
N TYR A 90 23.06 4.50 -1.24
CA TYR A 90 22.62 4.34 0.13
C TYR A 90 23.15 5.47 1.03
N ARG A 91 22.23 6.20 1.66
CA ARG A 91 22.53 7.08 2.79
C ARG A 91 21.51 6.89 3.88
N GLU A 92 21.94 6.21 4.94
CA GLU A 92 21.11 5.89 6.09
C GLU A 92 20.51 7.15 6.73
N ASP A 93 19.25 7.03 7.08
CA ASP A 93 18.44 8.04 7.78
C ASP A 93 18.49 9.41 7.11
N SER A 94 18.62 9.46 5.78
CA SER A 94 18.53 10.72 5.04
C SER A 94 17.09 11.10 4.77
N GLY A 95 16.20 10.10 4.62
CA GLY A 95 14.84 10.26 4.13
C GLY A 95 14.75 10.66 2.65
N MET A 96 15.88 10.88 1.99
CA MET A 96 15.99 11.46 0.64
C MET A 96 16.88 10.61 -0.28
N SER A 97 17.33 9.43 0.17
CA SER A 97 18.07 8.50 -0.69
C SER A 97 17.11 7.68 -1.55
N GLU A 98 17.62 7.15 -2.67
CA GLU A 98 16.82 6.28 -3.54
C GLU A 98 16.33 5.01 -2.82
N HIS A 99 17.12 4.45 -1.90
CA HIS A 99 16.80 3.25 -1.12
C HIS A 99 15.69 3.49 -0.07
N GLU A 100 15.50 4.74 0.34
CA GLU A 100 14.50 5.17 1.34
C GLU A 100 13.21 5.71 0.69
N THR A 101 13.17 5.75 -0.64
CA THR A 101 12.07 6.32 -1.44
C THR A 101 11.19 5.21 -2.02
N GLY A 102 9.88 5.38 -1.87
CA GLY A 102 8.89 4.49 -2.45
C GLY A 102 8.43 4.98 -3.82
N PHE A 103 8.39 4.09 -4.82
CA PHE A 103 7.94 4.41 -6.17
C PHE A 103 6.76 3.54 -6.60
N PHE A 104 5.71 4.19 -7.09
CA PHE A 104 4.64 3.55 -7.86
C PHE A 104 4.53 4.26 -9.21
N ILE A 105 4.79 3.56 -10.31
CA ILE A 105 4.84 4.17 -11.64
C ILE A 105 3.89 3.41 -12.58
N SER A 106 2.79 4.06 -12.97
CA SER A 106 1.80 3.60 -13.94
C SER A 106 1.48 4.72 -14.93
N ILE A 107 1.01 4.39 -16.13
CA ILE A 107 0.50 5.40 -17.08
C ILE A 107 -0.65 6.22 -16.50
N ASP A 108 -1.46 5.64 -15.61
CA ASP A 108 -2.62 6.31 -15.02
C ASP A 108 -2.25 7.18 -13.80
N LYS A 109 -1.15 6.82 -13.12
CA LYS A 109 -0.71 7.48 -11.89
C LYS A 109 0.74 7.16 -11.59
N THR A 110 1.50 8.19 -11.25
CA THR A 110 2.85 8.08 -10.69
C THR A 110 2.87 8.73 -9.32
N ALA A 111 3.37 8.01 -8.33
CA ALA A 111 3.51 8.50 -6.96
C ALA A 111 4.90 8.15 -6.43
N ILE A 112 5.54 9.13 -5.81
CA ILE A 112 6.89 9.01 -5.22
C ILE A 112 6.79 9.45 -3.77
N THR A 113 7.03 8.55 -2.83
CA THR A 113 6.98 8.84 -1.39
C THR A 113 8.39 8.99 -0.84
N TYR A 114 8.69 10.13 -0.21
CA TYR A 114 10.01 10.51 0.27
C TYR A 114 9.91 11.25 1.62
N GLY A 115 11.03 11.62 2.23
CA GLY A 115 11.10 12.25 3.56
C GLY A 115 11.13 11.24 4.70
N GLY A 116 10.58 11.61 5.85
CA GLY A 116 10.55 10.79 7.08
C GLY A 116 11.76 10.94 8.00
N SER A 117 12.77 11.72 7.61
CA SER A 117 13.98 12.01 8.39
C SER A 117 14.50 13.43 8.13
N ARG A 118 15.48 13.87 8.93
CA ARG A 118 16.27 15.11 8.78
C ARG A 118 15.44 16.35 8.43
N GLY A 119 14.35 16.56 9.17
CA GLY A 119 13.53 17.77 9.08
C GLY A 119 12.45 17.75 8.01
N THR A 120 12.33 16.68 7.21
CA THR A 120 11.25 16.52 6.23
C THR A 120 10.35 15.37 6.66
N PRO A 121 9.10 15.63 7.11
CA PRO A 121 8.09 14.58 7.29
C PRO A 121 7.82 13.83 5.97
N VAL A 122 7.18 12.67 6.05
CA VAL A 122 6.90 11.91 4.84
C VAL A 122 5.92 12.69 3.96
N GLN A 123 6.29 12.80 2.69
CA GLN A 123 5.50 13.44 1.64
C GLN A 123 5.31 12.49 0.47
N VAL A 124 4.30 12.75 -0.34
CA VAL A 124 4.10 12.07 -1.62
C VAL A 124 3.99 13.08 -2.76
N LEU A 125 4.81 12.88 -3.78
CA LEU A 125 4.77 13.62 -5.04
C LEU A 125 3.95 12.82 -6.05
N ILE A 126 2.88 13.40 -6.58
CA ILE A 126 1.89 12.71 -7.41
C ILE A 126 1.74 13.37 -8.78
N SER A 127 1.69 12.55 -9.82
CA SER A 127 1.22 12.91 -11.16
C SER A 127 0.12 11.95 -11.62
N ASN A 128 -0.91 12.49 -12.27
CA ASN A 128 -1.99 11.73 -12.89
C ASN A 128 -1.98 11.84 -14.43
N ASN A 129 -0.89 12.36 -15.01
CA ASN A 129 -0.78 12.64 -16.44
C ASN A 129 0.63 12.38 -16.97
N GLN A 130 1.23 11.26 -16.53
CA GLN A 130 2.57 10.82 -16.93
C GLN A 130 3.67 11.88 -16.70
N GLY A 131 3.57 12.60 -15.59
CA GLY A 131 4.56 13.59 -15.15
C GLY A 131 4.56 14.92 -15.90
N LYS A 132 3.47 15.25 -16.62
CA LYS A 132 3.28 16.60 -17.18
C LYS A 132 3.03 17.63 -16.08
N THR A 133 2.25 17.27 -15.07
CA THR A 133 2.06 18.09 -13.86
C THR A 133 2.22 17.24 -12.60
N TRP A 134 2.62 17.91 -11.52
CA TRP A 134 2.94 17.29 -10.25
C TRP A 134 2.38 18.10 -9.09
N ASN A 135 1.95 17.41 -8.02
CA ASN A 135 1.57 18.03 -6.76
C ASN A 135 2.18 17.24 -5.60
N THR A 136 2.54 17.94 -4.54
CA THR A 136 3.07 17.34 -3.32
C THR A 136 2.04 17.41 -2.21
N TYR A 137 1.86 16.29 -1.49
CA TYR A 137 0.94 16.21 -0.36
C TYR A 137 1.64 15.60 0.87
N PRO A 138 1.34 16.08 2.08
CA PRO A 138 1.88 15.50 3.31
C PRO A 138 1.25 14.13 3.59
N VAL A 139 2.06 13.20 4.09
CA VAL A 139 1.61 11.89 4.58
C VAL A 139 1.66 11.84 6.10
N THR A 140 2.75 12.34 6.70
CA THR A 140 2.94 12.38 8.15
C THR A 140 3.19 13.81 8.63
N LYS A 141 2.90 14.05 9.92
CA LYS A 141 3.35 15.25 10.63
C LYS A 141 4.72 15.04 11.29
N GLU A 142 5.02 13.80 11.65
CA GLU A 142 6.23 13.40 12.37
C GLU A 142 7.31 12.86 11.41
N LEU A 143 8.55 12.86 11.88
CA LEU A 143 9.69 12.24 11.21
C LEU A 143 9.70 10.74 11.52
N ILE A 144 8.91 9.98 10.76
CA ILE A 144 8.79 8.53 10.89
C ILE A 144 8.90 7.88 9.51
N GLY A 145 9.46 6.66 9.46
CA GLY A 145 9.53 5.89 8.23
C GLY A 145 10.78 6.22 7.42
N THR A 146 11.87 5.53 7.73
CA THR A 146 13.09 5.59 6.91
C THR A 146 12.81 4.93 5.56
N THR A 147 11.98 3.90 5.54
CA THR A 147 11.71 3.13 4.33
C THR A 147 10.25 3.05 3.97
N LYS A 148 9.95 2.95 2.67
CA LYS A 148 8.61 3.28 2.14
C LYS A 148 8.23 2.34 1.00
N ASN A 149 7.08 1.70 1.14
CA ASN A 149 6.39 1.04 0.04
C ASN A 149 5.11 1.81 -0.24
N ILE A 150 4.77 2.02 -1.50
CA ILE A 150 3.57 2.75 -1.93
C ILE A 150 2.90 2.00 -3.07
N GLY A 151 1.57 2.02 -3.08
CA GLY A 151 0.78 1.55 -4.20
C GLY A 151 -0.62 2.15 -4.24
N PHE A 152 -1.29 1.98 -5.38
CA PHE A 152 -2.66 2.39 -5.58
C PHE A 152 -3.50 1.24 -6.11
N ILE A 153 -4.70 1.08 -5.54
CA ILE A 153 -5.72 0.12 -5.95
C ILE A 153 -6.57 0.72 -7.07
N SER A 154 -6.85 2.02 -6.97
CA SER A 154 -7.64 2.79 -7.92
C SER A 154 -7.12 4.22 -8.01
N LYS A 155 -7.72 5.05 -8.88
CA LYS A 155 -7.37 6.49 -8.96
C LYS A 155 -7.47 7.22 -7.62
N ASN A 156 -8.33 6.75 -6.73
CA ASN A 156 -8.66 7.39 -5.45
C ASN A 156 -8.08 6.64 -4.24
N GLU A 157 -7.97 5.32 -4.32
CA GLU A 157 -7.59 4.49 -3.18
C GLU A 157 -6.14 4.02 -3.30
N GLY A 158 -5.38 4.26 -2.24
CA GLY A 158 -3.97 3.90 -2.18
C GLY A 158 -3.50 3.67 -0.76
N TRP A 159 -2.28 3.16 -0.65
CA TRP A 159 -1.66 2.77 0.60
C TRP A 159 -0.19 3.16 0.61
N ILE A 160 0.33 3.46 1.79
CA ILE A 160 1.76 3.60 2.08
C ILE A 160 2.06 2.74 3.29
N VAL A 161 3.14 1.95 3.23
CA VAL A 161 3.70 1.26 4.39
C VAL A 161 5.08 1.84 4.66
N LEU A 162 5.22 2.45 5.83
CA LEU A 162 6.47 2.99 6.33
C LEU A 162 7.10 1.98 7.28
N SER A 163 8.41 1.74 7.19
CA SER A 163 9.15 1.06 8.25
C SER A 163 10.18 1.97 8.91
N ARG A 164 10.37 1.78 10.21
CA ARG A 164 11.42 2.39 11.03
C ARG A 164 12.25 1.28 11.66
N PHE A 165 13.54 1.25 11.33
CA PHE A 165 14.48 0.30 11.90
C PHE A 165 14.76 0.60 13.37
N ASN A 166 14.75 -0.44 14.20
CA ASN A 166 15.02 -0.36 15.63
C ASN A 166 16.32 -1.08 16.04
N GLY A 167 17.05 -1.70 15.10
CA GLY A 167 18.22 -2.53 15.38
C GLY A 167 17.92 -4.03 15.41
N MET A 168 18.97 -4.85 15.24
CA MET A 168 18.92 -6.33 15.35
C MET A 168 17.80 -7.00 14.53
N GLY A 169 17.54 -6.49 13.33
CA GLY A 169 16.49 -7.01 12.44
C GLY A 169 15.06 -6.68 12.88
N SER A 170 14.87 -5.79 13.86
CA SER A 170 13.56 -5.29 14.28
C SER A 170 13.18 -4.02 13.53
N GLU A 171 11.93 -3.95 13.08
CA GLU A 171 11.33 -2.77 12.46
C GLU A 171 9.93 -2.52 13.00
N ASN A 172 9.56 -1.24 13.14
CA ASN A 172 8.17 -0.83 13.33
C ASN A 172 7.56 -0.43 11.98
N HIS A 173 6.33 -0.87 11.73
CA HIS A 173 5.56 -0.63 10.52
C HIS A 173 4.37 0.28 10.79
N TYR A 174 4.17 1.25 9.90
CA TYR A 174 3.06 2.21 9.96
C TYR A 174 2.33 2.22 8.62
N ILE A 175 1.03 1.94 8.65
CA ILE A 175 0.21 1.79 7.46
C ILE A 175 -0.65 3.04 7.30
N TYR A 176 -0.58 3.67 6.14
CA TYR A 176 -1.39 4.83 5.77
C TYR A 176 -2.27 4.49 4.58
N LYS A 177 -3.48 5.03 4.57
CA LYS A 177 -4.41 4.91 3.46
C LYS A 177 -4.95 6.25 3.00
N THR A 178 -5.23 6.33 1.71
CA THR A 178 -5.90 7.46 1.08
C THR A 178 -7.17 6.99 0.38
N LYS A 179 -8.16 7.88 0.29
CA LYS A 179 -9.41 7.70 -0.47
C LYS A 179 -9.65 8.83 -1.47
N ASP A 180 -8.72 9.77 -1.61
CA ASP A 180 -8.83 10.96 -2.45
C ASP A 180 -7.68 11.09 -3.47
N GLY A 181 -7.04 9.97 -3.78
CA GLY A 181 -5.97 9.88 -4.77
C GLY A 181 -4.61 10.31 -4.25
N GLY A 182 -4.42 10.32 -2.93
CA GLY A 182 -3.18 10.65 -2.24
C GLY A 182 -3.06 12.12 -1.83
N LYS A 183 -4.17 12.88 -1.85
CA LYS A 183 -4.20 14.28 -1.38
C LYS A 183 -4.22 14.35 0.13
N SER A 184 -4.86 13.38 0.78
CA SER A 184 -4.82 13.19 2.23
C SER A 184 -4.59 11.72 2.59
N TRP A 185 -3.94 11.51 3.72
CA TRP A 185 -3.56 10.20 4.24
C TRP A 185 -3.99 10.06 5.70
N SER A 186 -4.50 8.89 6.05
CA SER A 186 -4.86 8.53 7.42
C SER A 186 -4.13 7.27 7.83
N GLU A 187 -3.53 7.30 9.01
CA GLU A 187 -2.90 6.12 9.58
C GLU A 187 -3.96 5.10 10.01
N VAL A 188 -3.76 3.84 9.65
CA VAL A 188 -4.54 2.71 10.14
C VAL A 188 -3.82 2.14 11.36
N LYS A 189 -4.36 2.43 12.55
CA LYS A 189 -3.88 1.82 13.79
C LYS A 189 -4.32 0.36 13.82
N GLY A 190 -3.35 -0.56 13.83
CA GLY A 190 -3.58 -2.00 13.88
C GLY A 190 -2.48 -2.72 14.64
N ASN A 191 -2.50 -4.05 14.59
CA ASN A 191 -1.61 -4.91 15.38
C ASN A 191 -0.37 -5.43 14.61
N ALA A 192 -0.02 -4.88 13.46
CA ALA A 192 1.06 -5.39 12.60
C ALA A 192 2.37 -5.60 13.39
N ASN A 193 2.76 -4.62 14.21
CA ASN A 193 4.00 -4.68 15.00
C ASN A 193 3.95 -5.70 16.14
N THR A 194 2.75 -6.02 16.65
CA THR A 194 2.57 -7.10 17.64
C THR A 194 2.63 -8.48 16.98
N VAL A 195 2.16 -8.59 15.73
CA VAL A 195 2.16 -9.84 14.98
C VAL A 195 3.56 -10.17 14.48
N TYR A 196 4.23 -9.20 13.85
CA TYR A 196 5.57 -9.39 13.30
C TYR A 196 6.28 -8.06 13.01
N ALA A 197 7.20 -7.67 13.90
CA ALA A 197 8.01 -6.43 13.82
C ALA A 197 9.44 -6.73 13.34
N ARG A 198 9.58 -7.15 12.09
CA ARG A 198 10.84 -7.57 11.45
C ARG A 198 11.06 -6.86 10.13
N VAL A 199 12.26 -7.00 9.56
CA VAL A 199 12.65 -6.33 8.31
C VAL A 199 11.63 -6.57 7.19
N LEU A 200 10.98 -5.49 6.73
CA LEU A 200 9.97 -5.53 5.68
C LEU A 200 10.63 -5.53 4.29
N THR A 201 10.35 -6.56 3.52
CA THR A 201 10.88 -6.75 2.16
C THR A 201 9.85 -6.43 1.08
N GLY A 202 8.56 -6.48 1.40
CA GLY A 202 7.51 -6.05 0.48
C GLY A 202 6.17 -5.75 1.13
N ALA A 203 5.33 -5.02 0.41
CA ALA A 203 3.95 -4.72 0.82
C ALA A 203 3.03 -4.61 -0.40
N GLY A 204 1.75 -4.93 -0.22
CA GLY A 204 0.76 -4.77 -1.28
C GLY A 204 -0.67 -4.95 -0.81
N PHE A 205 -1.61 -4.21 -1.38
CA PHE A 205 -3.04 -4.37 -1.13
C PHE A 205 -3.78 -4.76 -2.41
N ALA A 206 -4.64 -5.77 -2.30
CA ALA A 206 -5.50 -6.23 -3.39
C ALA A 206 -6.76 -5.36 -3.51
N ASN A 207 -7.23 -4.83 -2.38
CA ASN A 207 -8.34 -3.90 -2.29
C ASN A 207 -8.28 -3.12 -0.95
N ASP A 208 -9.32 -2.36 -0.62
CA ASP A 208 -9.40 -1.53 0.59
C ASP A 208 -9.33 -2.35 1.89
N LYS A 209 -9.61 -3.66 1.83
CA LYS A 209 -9.67 -4.58 2.97
C LYS A 209 -8.51 -5.57 3.02
N ILE A 210 -8.13 -6.15 1.90
CA ILE A 210 -7.16 -7.24 1.84
C ILE A 210 -5.78 -6.70 1.46
N GLY A 211 -4.80 -6.96 2.34
CA GLY A 211 -3.41 -6.54 2.13
C GLY A 211 -2.41 -7.50 2.75
N PHE A 212 -1.15 -7.34 2.35
CA PHE A 212 -0.06 -8.27 2.60
C PHE A 212 1.21 -7.49 2.97
N LEU A 213 1.96 -8.04 3.92
CA LEU A 213 3.31 -7.62 4.29
C LEU A 213 4.23 -8.84 4.16
N GLY A 214 5.31 -8.68 3.40
CA GLY A 214 6.37 -9.67 3.23
C GLY A 214 7.60 -9.27 4.03
N PHE A 215 8.23 -10.25 4.67
CA PHE A 215 9.36 -10.02 5.56
C PHE A 215 10.57 -10.87 5.20
N ARG A 216 11.75 -10.45 5.66
CA ARG A 216 12.98 -11.23 5.52
C ARG A 216 12.81 -12.64 6.13
N TYR A 217 13.48 -13.62 5.52
CA TYR A 217 13.45 -15.06 5.80
C TYR A 217 13.79 -15.51 7.25
N GLU A 218 14.03 -14.60 8.19
CA GLU A 218 14.52 -14.90 9.53
C GLU A 218 13.36 -15.31 10.46
N THR A 219 12.68 -16.42 10.14
CA THR A 219 11.41 -16.79 10.78
C THR A 219 11.13 -18.28 10.86
N ASP A 220 10.21 -18.64 11.75
CA ASP A 220 9.66 -20.00 11.93
C ASP A 220 8.48 -20.31 10.99
N PHE A 221 7.88 -19.30 10.35
CA PHE A 221 6.76 -19.47 9.41
C PHE A 221 7.17 -19.00 8.01
N GLN A 222 7.54 -19.94 7.15
CA GLN A 222 8.04 -19.62 5.81
C GLN A 222 7.01 -19.98 4.72
N PRO A 223 6.84 -19.15 3.67
CA PRO A 223 7.38 -17.79 3.51
C PRO A 223 6.81 -16.80 4.55
N ALA A 224 7.64 -15.87 5.03
CA ALA A 224 7.30 -14.88 6.06
C ALA A 224 6.30 -13.82 5.58
N ILE A 225 5.01 -14.17 5.50
CA ILE A 225 3.95 -13.29 5.01
C ILE A 225 2.91 -13.06 6.10
N CYS A 226 2.57 -11.81 6.37
CA CYS A 226 1.38 -11.45 7.13
C CYS A 226 0.33 -10.85 6.21
N TRP A 227 -0.94 -11.01 6.55
CA TRP A 227 -2.04 -10.45 5.78
C TRP A 227 -3.16 -9.92 6.67
N THR A 228 -3.95 -9.02 6.10
CA THR A 228 -5.14 -8.42 6.73
C THR A 228 -6.34 -8.62 5.82
N GLN A 229 -7.53 -8.67 6.42
CA GLN A 229 -8.81 -8.74 5.71
C GLN A 229 -9.78 -7.61 6.11
N ASP A 230 -9.32 -6.66 6.93
CA ASP A 230 -10.11 -5.55 7.47
C ASP A 230 -9.45 -4.17 7.24
N GLY A 231 -8.54 -4.13 6.28
CA GLY A 231 -7.89 -2.92 5.84
C GLY A 231 -6.68 -2.52 6.68
N GLY A 232 -6.11 -3.43 7.46
CA GLY A 232 -4.89 -3.24 8.24
C GLY A 232 -5.13 -3.01 9.73
N LYS A 233 -6.37 -3.18 10.22
CA LYS A 233 -6.71 -3.07 11.64
C LYS A 233 -6.27 -4.33 12.39
N SER A 234 -6.46 -5.50 11.78
CA SER A 234 -5.92 -6.77 12.24
C SER A 234 -5.10 -7.47 11.15
N TRP A 235 -3.96 -7.98 11.57
CA TRP A 235 -3.02 -8.76 10.79
C TRP A 235 -2.86 -10.14 11.42
N THR A 236 -2.60 -11.14 10.58
CA THR A 236 -2.30 -12.51 10.98
C THR A 236 -1.19 -13.08 10.10
N LYS A 237 -0.47 -14.09 10.60
CA LYS A 237 0.50 -14.85 9.78
C LYS A 237 -0.27 -15.65 8.71
N LEU A 238 0.16 -15.56 7.47
CA LEU A 238 -0.40 -16.29 6.34
C LEU A 238 0.43 -17.54 6.09
N HIS A 239 -0.14 -18.72 6.33
CA HIS A 239 0.54 -19.98 6.09
C HIS A 239 0.30 -20.46 4.65
N ILE A 240 1.39 -20.59 3.89
CA ILE A 240 1.37 -21.08 2.52
C ILE A 240 2.31 -22.27 2.41
N LYS A 241 1.78 -23.42 2.00
CA LYS A 241 2.60 -24.61 1.71
C LYS A 241 3.13 -24.52 0.29
N LEU A 242 4.44 -24.42 0.15
CA LEU A 242 5.13 -24.60 -1.13
C LEU A 242 5.29 -26.10 -1.45
N PRO A 243 5.51 -26.47 -2.72
CA PRO A 243 5.93 -27.82 -3.09
C PRO A 243 7.24 -28.23 -2.38
N ASP A 244 7.51 -29.53 -2.32
CA ASP A 244 8.76 -30.05 -1.80
C ASP A 244 9.96 -29.55 -2.65
N GLY A 245 11.14 -29.50 -2.05
CA GLY A 245 12.37 -29.03 -2.71
C GLY A 245 12.69 -27.55 -2.52
N PHE A 246 11.85 -26.80 -1.79
CA PHE A 246 12.15 -25.41 -1.40
C PHE A 246 12.61 -25.24 0.06
N ALA A 247 12.62 -26.32 0.84
CA ALA A 247 12.92 -26.28 2.27
C ALA A 247 14.35 -25.82 2.61
N ASP A 248 15.30 -26.05 1.71
CA ASP A 248 16.72 -25.69 1.89
C ASP A 248 17.03 -24.24 1.50
N TYR A 249 16.03 -23.48 1.01
CA TYR A 249 16.22 -22.08 0.65
C TYR A 249 15.68 -21.15 1.72
N SER A 250 16.37 -20.03 1.88
CA SER A 250 15.78 -18.84 2.50
C SER A 250 14.76 -18.23 1.56
N LEU A 251 13.53 -18.05 2.06
CA LEU A 251 12.39 -17.56 1.31
C LEU A 251 12.09 -16.11 1.70
N THR A 252 12.34 -15.17 0.78
CA THR A 252 12.07 -13.74 1.01
C THR A 252 10.91 -13.27 0.14
N PRO A 253 9.71 -13.04 0.70
CA PRO A 253 8.58 -12.50 -0.05
C PRO A 253 8.87 -11.05 -0.46
N LEU A 254 8.68 -10.76 -1.73
CA LEU A 254 8.75 -9.42 -2.29
C LEU A 254 7.39 -8.72 -2.19
N SER A 255 7.17 -7.61 -2.90
CA SER A 255 5.83 -6.99 -2.96
C SER A 255 4.90 -7.76 -3.90
N PRO A 256 3.67 -8.12 -3.50
CA PRO A 256 2.69 -8.68 -4.42
C PRO A 256 2.10 -7.59 -5.33
N VAL A 257 1.71 -8.00 -6.53
CA VAL A 257 0.99 -7.15 -7.49
C VAL A 257 -0.40 -7.70 -7.75
N PHE A 258 -1.38 -6.81 -7.92
CA PHE A 258 -2.76 -7.17 -8.19
C PHE A 258 -3.29 -6.46 -9.45
N ASP A 259 -4.07 -7.19 -10.22
CA ASP A 259 -4.95 -6.68 -11.27
C ASP A 259 -6.36 -7.21 -10.97
N GLY A 260 -7.15 -6.39 -10.28
CA GLY A 260 -8.42 -6.79 -9.69
C GLY A 260 -8.26 -7.99 -8.75
N ALA A 261 -9.00 -9.06 -9.01
CA ALA A 261 -8.97 -10.28 -8.19
C ALA A 261 -7.70 -11.14 -8.41
N THR A 262 -6.97 -10.90 -9.50
CA THR A 262 -5.79 -11.69 -9.85
C THR A 262 -4.57 -11.10 -9.17
N GLY A 263 -3.83 -11.92 -8.44
CA GLY A 263 -2.62 -11.53 -7.72
C GLY A 263 -1.43 -12.38 -8.09
N GLN A 264 -0.24 -11.79 -8.07
CA GLN A 264 1.03 -12.50 -8.15
C GLN A 264 1.89 -12.11 -6.94
N PHE A 265 2.48 -13.11 -6.27
CA PHE A 265 3.38 -12.91 -5.14
C PHE A 265 4.74 -13.53 -5.47
N PRO A 266 5.79 -12.73 -5.74
CA PRO A 266 7.14 -13.24 -5.92
C PRO A 266 7.79 -13.54 -4.57
N ILE A 267 8.40 -14.72 -4.45
CA ILE A 267 9.19 -15.16 -3.29
C ILE A 267 10.60 -15.45 -3.80
N GLN A 268 11.55 -14.62 -3.41
CA GLN A 268 12.95 -14.78 -3.78
C GLN A 268 13.56 -15.97 -3.02
N LEU A 269 14.34 -16.78 -3.74
CA LEU A 269 15.08 -17.92 -3.21
C LEU A 269 16.55 -17.55 -3.03
N SER A 270 17.08 -17.74 -1.83
CA SER A 270 18.52 -17.62 -1.56
C SER A 270 19.06 -18.86 -0.84
N LYS A 271 20.31 -19.24 -1.14
CA LYS A 271 21.03 -20.32 -0.43
C LYS A 271 21.65 -19.88 0.90
N ASP A 272 21.92 -18.58 1.06
CA ASP A 272 22.62 -18.01 2.22
C ASP A 272 21.83 -16.88 2.87
N GLY A 273 20.55 -16.76 2.52
CA GLY A 273 19.69 -15.70 2.99
C GLY A 273 19.69 -14.45 2.11
N ALA A 274 20.84 -13.92 1.71
CA ALA A 274 20.91 -12.59 1.08
C ALA A 274 21.90 -12.43 -0.09
N GLY A 275 23.07 -13.06 -0.05
CA GLY A 275 24.13 -12.85 -1.04
C GLY A 275 24.00 -13.76 -2.27
N ASN A 276 23.44 -14.96 -2.10
CA ASN A 276 23.34 -16.00 -3.11
C ASN A 276 21.88 -16.26 -3.51
N VAL A 277 21.28 -15.26 -4.15
CA VAL A 277 19.95 -15.38 -4.75
C VAL A 277 20.04 -16.28 -5.98
N VAL A 278 19.31 -17.39 -5.97
CA VAL A 278 19.34 -18.42 -7.03
C VAL A 278 18.08 -18.48 -7.87
N GLY A 279 17.00 -17.80 -7.46
CA GLY A 279 15.76 -17.83 -8.22
C GLY A 279 14.60 -17.11 -7.55
N THR A 280 13.42 -17.27 -8.12
CA THR A 280 12.17 -16.69 -7.61
C THR A 280 11.01 -17.66 -7.87
N VAL A 281 10.30 -18.01 -6.80
CA VAL A 281 9.00 -18.69 -6.86
C VAL A 281 7.91 -17.64 -7.07
N TYR A 282 6.95 -17.93 -7.94
CA TYR A 282 5.78 -17.11 -8.14
C TYR A 282 4.54 -17.86 -7.64
N LEU A 283 3.81 -17.21 -6.75
CA LEU A 283 2.47 -17.61 -6.33
C LEU A 283 1.43 -16.84 -7.13
N THR A 284 0.28 -17.45 -7.38
CA THR A 284 -0.87 -16.80 -8.01
C THR A 284 -2.13 -16.94 -7.16
N SER A 285 -2.99 -15.93 -7.28
CA SER A 285 -4.32 -15.87 -6.68
C SER A 285 -5.32 -15.41 -7.74
N HIS A 286 -6.57 -15.85 -7.62
CA HIS A 286 -7.71 -15.35 -8.41
C HIS A 286 -8.87 -14.83 -7.52
N ASN A 287 -8.59 -14.59 -6.24
CA ASN A 287 -9.60 -14.15 -5.26
C ASN A 287 -9.05 -13.10 -4.29
N TYR A 288 -8.31 -12.11 -4.81
CA TYR A 288 -7.71 -11.01 -4.05
C TYR A 288 -6.68 -11.44 -3.00
N GLY A 289 -6.09 -12.62 -3.17
CA GLY A 289 -5.06 -13.17 -2.28
C GLY A 289 -5.63 -13.89 -1.05
N LYS A 290 -6.94 -14.21 -1.05
CA LYS A 290 -7.52 -15.09 -0.01
C LYS A 290 -6.94 -16.49 -0.06
N THR A 291 -6.54 -16.96 -1.23
CA THR A 291 -5.82 -18.23 -1.41
C THR A 291 -4.71 -18.06 -2.43
N TRP A 292 -3.57 -18.67 -2.17
CA TRP A 292 -2.41 -18.65 -3.06
C TRP A 292 -2.08 -20.06 -3.54
N LYS A 293 -1.72 -20.19 -4.82
CA LYS A 293 -1.24 -21.43 -5.42
C LYS A 293 0.16 -21.23 -5.97
N TYR A 294 1.01 -22.24 -5.85
CA TYR A 294 2.26 -22.28 -6.60
C TYR A 294 1.96 -22.24 -8.10
N ASN A 295 2.67 -21.37 -8.83
CA ASN A 295 2.57 -21.27 -10.28
C ASN A 295 3.84 -21.81 -10.94
N LYS A 296 4.98 -21.19 -10.64
CA LYS A 296 6.28 -21.55 -11.25
C LYS A 296 7.45 -21.10 -10.39
N VAL A 297 8.62 -21.62 -10.70
CA VAL A 297 9.93 -21.10 -10.26
C VAL A 297 10.72 -20.65 -11.48
N VAL A 298 11.50 -19.57 -11.34
CA VAL A 298 12.47 -19.11 -12.32
C VAL A 298 13.83 -19.07 -11.62
N PHE A 299 14.77 -19.91 -12.05
CA PHE A 299 16.14 -19.86 -11.54
C PHE A 299 16.95 -18.80 -12.29
N ARG A 300 17.94 -18.23 -11.59
CA ARG A 300 18.91 -17.28 -12.16
C ARG A 300 20.00 -18.00 -12.95
#